data_AF-A0A2E4K662-F1
#
_entry.id   AF-A0A2E4K662-F1
#
_cell.length_a   1.000
_cell.length_b   1.000
_cell.length_c   1.000
_cell.angle_alpha   90.00
_cell.angle_beta   90.00
_cell.angle_gamma   90.00
#
_symmetry.space_group_name_H-M   'P 1'
#
loop_
_entity.id
_entity.type
_entity.pdbx_description
1 polymer ?
#
loop_
_entity_poly.entity_id
_entity_poly.type
_entity_poly.pdbx_seq_one_letter_code
_entity_poly.pdbx_strand_id
1 'polypeptide(L)'
;SSSSLNNVGYSPNAIGVAFSMDESEKTKPFATDDGVLILQLNSKDSFSEQEDYLPFSNSLLEALNLASPLKIDKAIKGFSDISDYRYKFF
;
A
#
# COMPACT_ATOMS: atom_id res chain seq x y z
N SER A 1 7.14 11.01 2.54
CA SER A 1 7.71 10.27 1.40
C SER A 1 6.59 9.79 0.51
N SER A 2 6.54 10.18 -0.77
CA SER A 2 5.53 9.72 -1.73
C SER A 2 6.11 8.57 -2.56
N SER A 3 5.50 7.39 -2.48
CA SER A 3 5.91 6.19 -3.25
C SER A 3 5.37 6.20 -4.69
N SER A 4 5.36 7.36 -5.34
CA SER A 4 4.85 7.53 -6.70
C SER A 4 5.99 7.87 -7.65
N LEU A 5 6.08 7.17 -8.77
CA LEU A 5 7.02 7.48 -9.84
C LEU A 5 6.39 8.54 -10.76
N ASN A 6 7.18 9.55 -11.12
CA ASN A 6 6.73 10.57 -12.08
C ASN A 6 6.26 9.89 -13.37
N ASN A 7 5.09 10.31 -13.87
CA ASN A 7 4.46 9.85 -15.12
C ASN A 7 3.78 8.48 -15.11
N VAL A 8 4.00 7.62 -14.11
CA VAL A 8 3.31 6.31 -13.99
C VAL A 8 2.57 6.10 -12.66
N GLY A 9 2.60 7.09 -11.76
CA GLY A 9 1.87 7.00 -10.51
C GLY A 9 2.35 5.85 -9.61
N TYR A 10 1.40 5.04 -9.14
CA TYR A 10 1.66 3.91 -8.24
C TYR A 10 1.70 2.60 -9.03
N SER A 11 2.87 2.24 -9.56
CA SER A 11 3.12 0.90 -10.08
C SER A 11 3.99 0.11 -9.08
N PRO A 12 3.41 -0.86 -8.33
CA PRO A 12 4.18 -1.66 -7.36
C PRO A 12 5.36 -2.37 -7.99
N ASN A 13 5.21 -2.85 -9.23
CA ASN A 13 6.27 -3.51 -9.97
C ASN A 13 7.43 -2.56 -10.27
N ALA A 14 7.15 -1.35 -10.76
CA ALA A 14 8.18 -0.36 -11.05
C ALA A 14 8.91 0.11 -9.78
N ILE A 15 8.17 0.27 -8.67
CA ILE A 15 8.73 0.62 -7.37
C ILE A 15 9.65 -0.49 -6.87
N GLY A 16 9.21 -1.75 -6.94
CA GLY A 16 10.02 -2.91 -6.55
C GLY A 16 11.32 -3.00 -7.34
N VAL A 17 11.26 -2.81 -8.66
CA VAL A 17 12.45 -2.76 -9.53
C VAL A 17 13.37 -1.61 -9.10
N ALA A 18 12.85 -0.41 -8.90
CA ALA A 18 13.64 0.75 -8.47
C ALA A 18 14.37 0.52 -7.13
N PHE A 19 13.73 -0.14 -6.15
CA PHE A 19 14.36 -0.47 -4.88
C PHE A 19 15.41 -1.59 -4.98
N SER A 20 15.36 -2.42 -6.01
CA SER A 20 16.33 -3.49 -6.24
C SER A 20 17.58 -3.05 -7.01
N MET A 21 17.55 -1.86 -7.62
CA MET A 21 18.65 -1.31 -8.42
C MET A 21 19.78 -0.77 -7.53
N ASP A 22 20.99 -0.82 -8.07
CA ASP A 22 22.14 -0.09 -7.54
C ASP A 22 22.14 1.38 -8.01
N GLU A 23 22.79 2.25 -7.25
CA GLU A 23 22.89 3.67 -7.61
C GLU A 23 23.54 3.84 -8.99
N SER A 24 23.00 4.73 -9.80
CA SER A 24 23.37 4.97 -11.20
C SER A 24 23.06 3.82 -12.18
N GLU A 25 22.41 2.74 -11.75
CA GLU A 25 21.98 1.66 -12.64
C GLU A 25 20.83 2.12 -13.55
N LYS A 26 20.78 1.56 -14.76
CA LYS A 26 19.69 1.75 -15.72
C LYS A 26 19.07 0.40 -16.09
N THR A 27 17.75 0.30 -16.03
CA THR A 27 17.04 -0.91 -16.42
C THR A 27 16.93 -1.05 -17.94
N LYS A 28 16.72 -2.29 -18.39
CA LYS A 28 16.16 -2.52 -19.73
C LYS A 28 14.68 -2.08 -19.75
N PRO A 29 14.10 -1.86 -20.94
CA PRO A 29 12.67 -1.62 -21.06
C PRO A 29 11.88 -2.79 -20.46
N PHE A 30 10.96 -2.50 -19.53
CA PHE A 30 10.09 -3.49 -18.93
C PHE A 30 8.63 -3.03 -18.95
N ALA A 31 7.70 -3.98 -19.03
CA ALA A 31 6.27 -3.70 -19.04
C ALA A 31 5.74 -3.52 -17.60
N THR A 32 4.84 -2.57 -17.45
CA THR A 32 4.06 -2.25 -16.25
C THR A 32 2.59 -2.13 -16.62
N ASP A 33 1.72 -2.07 -15.62
CA ASP A 33 0.27 -1.97 -15.83
C ASP A 33 -0.12 -0.75 -16.68
N ASP A 34 0.69 0.31 -16.64
CA ASP A 34 0.47 1.57 -17.36
C ASP A 34 1.33 1.74 -18.63
N GLY A 35 2.17 0.76 -18.97
CA GLY A 35 2.99 0.77 -20.20
C GLY A 35 4.44 0.30 -20.05
N VAL A 36 5.30 0.66 -21.00
CA VAL A 36 6.73 0.26 -21.00
C VAL A 36 7.59 1.36 -20.39
N LEU A 37 8.44 0.99 -19.42
CA LEU A 37 9.28 1.92 -18.68
C LEU A 37 10.76 1.58 -18.76
N ILE A 38 11.58 2.62 -18.67
CA ILE A 38 13.02 2.57 -18.49
C ILE A 38 13.33 3.42 -17.26
N LEU A 39 13.95 2.82 -16.24
CA LEU A 39 14.29 3.50 -15.01
C LEU A 39 15.80 3.71 -14.92
N GLN A 40 16.20 4.84 -14.34
CA GLN A 40 17.58 5.12 -13.95
C GLN A 40 17.57 5.60 -12.50
N LEU A 41 18.30 4.89 -11.63
CA LEU A 41 18.35 5.22 -10.21
C LEU A 41 19.41 6.30 -9.98
N ASN A 42 19.00 7.50 -9.54
CA ASN A 42 19.95 8.58 -9.29
C ASN A 42 20.62 8.47 -7.93
N SER A 43 19.85 8.21 -6.88
CA SER A 43 20.32 8.03 -5.50
C SER A 43 19.32 7.20 -4.73
N LYS A 44 19.80 6.45 -3.72
CA LYS A 44 18.96 5.66 -2.83
C LYS A 44 19.33 5.95 -1.39
N ASP A 45 18.47 6.70 -0.71
CA ASP A 45 18.64 6.94 0.72
C ASP A 45 18.46 5.63 1.49
N SER A 46 19.53 5.15 2.11
CA SER A 46 19.46 4.05 3.06
C SER A 46 18.80 4.54 4.34
N PHE A 47 17.72 3.88 4.75
CA PHE A 47 17.10 4.14 6.04
C PHE A 47 18.13 3.88 7.15
N SER A 48 18.53 4.92 7.89
CA SER A 48 19.24 4.75 9.15
C SER A 48 18.29 4.10 10.15
N GLU A 49 18.71 3.04 10.83
CA GLU A 49 17.94 2.44 11.93
C GLU A 49 17.45 3.56 12.87
N GLN A 50 16.14 3.83 12.85
CA GLN A 50 15.54 4.73 13.81
C GLN A 50 15.53 4.00 15.15
N GLU A 51 16.23 4.53 16.15
CA GLU A 51 16.28 3.93 17.49
C GLU A 51 14.90 3.86 18.17
N ASP A 52 13.95 4.71 17.75
CA ASP A 52 12.64 4.83 18.40
C ASP A 52 11.47 4.39 17.50
N TYR A 53 10.91 3.22 17.84
CA TYR A 53 9.74 2.62 17.20
C TYR A 53 8.41 3.10 17.79
N LEU A 54 8.41 3.86 18.89
CA LEU A 54 7.18 4.32 19.57
C LEU A 54 6.22 5.10 18.66
N PRO A 55 6.69 6.02 17.78
CA PRO A 55 5.79 6.75 16.89
C PRO A 55 5.07 5.84 15.88
N PHE A 56 5.76 4.82 15.38
CA PHE A 56 5.18 3.83 14.47
C PHE A 56 4.15 2.95 15.19
N SER A 57 4.48 2.50 16.40
CA SER A 57 3.57 1.72 17.26
C SER A 57 2.27 2.48 17.54
N ASN A 58 2.37 3.76 17.91
CA ASN A 58 1.21 4.60 18.20
C ASN A 58 0.33 4.80 16.95
N SER A 59 0.94 5.05 15.80
CA SER A 59 0.22 5.19 14.52
C SER A 59 -0.52 3.90 14.13
N LEU A 60 0.11 2.75 14.36
CA LEU A 60 -0.50 1.44 14.12
C LEU A 60 -1.68 1.18 15.06
N LEU A 61 -1.55 1.52 16.35
CA LEU A 61 -2.62 1.39 17.33
C LEU A 61 -3.82 2.27 16.99
N GLU A 62 -3.58 3.51 16.54
CA GLU A 62 -4.64 4.41 16.08
C GLU A 62 -5.37 3.83 14.86
N ALA A 63 -4.64 3.33 13.86
CA ALA A 63 -5.24 2.67 12.69
C ALA A 63 -6.07 1.43 13.07
N LEU A 64 -5.58 0.61 14.02
CA LEU A 64 -6.30 -0.56 14.53
C LEU A 64 -7.57 -0.19 15.28
N ASN A 65 -7.55 0.90 16.06
CA ASN A 65 -8.72 1.39 16.77
C ASN A 65 -9.84 1.83 15.80
N LEU A 66 -9.49 2.46 14.68
CA LEU A 66 -10.46 2.82 13.64
C LEU A 66 -11.04 1.59 12.91
N ALA A 67 -10.24 0.54 12.71
CA ALA A 67 -10.68 -0.67 12.02
C ALA A 67 -11.50 -1.64 12.90
N SER A 68 -11.35 -1.58 14.22
CA SER A 68 -11.95 -2.55 15.16
C SER A 68 -13.49 -2.57 15.12
N PRO A 69 -14.21 -1.43 15.14
CA PRO A 69 -15.67 -1.42 15.04
C PRO A 69 -16.19 -2.07 13.75
N LEU A 70 -15.51 -1.84 12.62
CA LEU A 70 -15.87 -2.45 11.33
C LEU A 70 -15.71 -3.97 11.34
N LYS A 71 -14.66 -4.47 11.99
CA LYS A 71 -14.43 -5.91 12.12
C LYS A 71 -15.50 -6.56 13.02
N ILE A 72 -15.87 -5.90 14.11
CA ILE A 72 -16.92 -6.36 15.02
C ILE A 72 -18.28 -6.39 14.30
N ASP A 73 -18.65 -5.31 13.60
CA ASP A 73 -19.90 -5.25 12.82
C ASP A 73 -19.97 -6.34 11.74
N LYS A 74 -18.88 -6.57 11.00
CA LYS A 74 -18.80 -7.65 10.01
C LYS A 74 -18.92 -9.03 10.65
N ALA A 75 -18.30 -9.26 11.81
CA ALA A 75 -18.42 -10.52 12.52
C ALA A 75 -19.87 -10.76 12.97
N ILE A 76 -20.51 -9.77 13.59
CA ILE A 76 -21.91 -9.86 14.00
C ILE A 76 -22.82 -10.16 12.80
N LYS A 77 -22.63 -9.45 11.67
CA LYS A 77 -23.38 -9.72 10.43
C LYS A 77 -23.12 -11.11 9.84
N GLY A 78 -21.89 -11.61 9.93
CA GLY A 78 -21.55 -12.95 9.42
C GLY A 78 -22.10 -14.10 10.27
N PHE A 79 -22.23 -13.90 11.59
CA PHE A 79 -22.79 -14.90 12.51
C PHE A 79 -24.29 -14.74 12.76
N SER A 80 -24.91 -13.67 12.26
CA SER A 80 -26.36 -13.48 12.38
C SER A 80 -27.05 -13.93 11.11
N ASP A 81 -28.12 -14.71 11.28
CA ASP A 81 -28.94 -15.21 10.18
C ASP A 81 -29.91 -14.10 9.72
N ILE A 82 -29.36 -13.04 9.12
CA ILE A 82 -30.13 -11.86 8.70
C ILE A 82 -30.82 -12.16 7.37
N SER A 83 -32.15 -12.31 7.40
CA SER A 83 -32.98 -12.36 6.20
C SER A 83 -33.38 -10.95 5.76
N ASP A 84 -32.93 -10.53 4.58
CA ASP A 84 -33.24 -9.22 4.00
C ASP A 84 -34.48 -9.28 3.10
N TYR A 85 -35.55 -8.60 3.49
CA TYR A 85 -36.80 -8.49 2.74
C TYR A 85 -37.05 -7.12 2.12
N ARG A 86 -36.04 -6.23 2.09
CA ARG A 86 -36.21 -4.84 1.60
C ARG A 86 -36.65 -4.77 0.14
N TYR A 87 -36.35 -5.79 -0.65
CA TYR A 87 -36.82 -5.96 -2.03
C TYR A 87 -38.35 -6.05 -2.17
N LYS A 88 -39.10 -6.27 -1.08
CA LYS A 88 -40.57 -6.33 -1.11
C LYS A 88 -41.25 -4.96 -1.01
N PHE A 89 -40.47 -3.89 -0.81
CA PHE A 89 -40.98 -2.54 -0.58
C PHE A 89 -40.54 -1.52 -1.64
N PHE A 90 -39.89 -1.98 -2.72
CA PHE A 90 -39.50 -1.22 -3.91
C PHE A 90 -39.85 -2.04 -5.15
#